data_AF-A0A540M2L7-F1
#
_entry.id   AF-A0A540M2L7-F1
#
_cell.length_a   1.000
_cell.length_b   1.000
_cell.length_c   1.000
_cell.angle_alpha   90.00
_cell.angle_beta   90.00
_cell.angle_gamma   90.00
#
_symmetry.space_group_name_H-M   'P 1'
#
loop_
_entity.id
_entity.type
_entity.pdbx_description
1 polymer ?
#
loop_
_entity_poly.entity_id
_entity_poly.type
_entity_poly.pdbx_seq_one_letter_code
_entity_poly.pdbx_strand_id
1 'polypeptide(L)'
;MGDPSYPVPPGLPFDKLPEDWRCPTCGAAQGFFVSKSVEIAGFAQNQQFGLGGNTLTSGQKAVLIFGGLFLFFVLFLSGYFLQ
;
A
#
# COMPACT_ATOMS: atom_id res chain seq x y z
N MET A 1 2.18 -7.17 20.55
CA MET A 1 1.89 -8.41 21.29
C MET A 1 3.07 -8.69 22.20
N GLY A 2 2.83 -8.90 23.50
CA GLY A 2 3.83 -9.43 24.44
C GLY A 2 3.62 -10.94 24.64
N ASP A 3 4.55 -11.59 25.33
CA ASP A 3 4.43 -12.99 25.75
C ASP A 3 3.65 -13.04 27.07
N PRO A 4 2.54 -13.80 27.20
CA PRO A 4 1.83 -13.94 28.48
C PRO A 4 2.50 -14.93 29.44
N SER A 5 3.30 -15.86 28.92
CA SER A 5 3.95 -16.94 29.68
C SER A 5 5.29 -16.54 30.28
N TYR A 6 5.88 -15.47 29.76
CA TYR A 6 7.09 -14.82 30.23
C TYR A 6 6.74 -13.35 30.46
N PRO A 7 7.16 -12.63 31.52
CA PRO A 7 6.72 -11.26 31.79
C PRO A 7 7.32 -10.22 30.81
N VAL A 8 7.06 -10.39 29.51
CA VAL A 8 7.43 -9.46 28.44
C VAL A 8 6.32 -8.41 28.32
N PRO A 9 6.56 -7.16 28.75
CA PRO A 9 5.54 -6.13 28.62
C PRO A 9 5.24 -5.84 27.14
N PRO A 10 4.00 -5.47 26.80
CA PRO A 10 3.67 -4.99 25.47
C PRO A 10 4.59 -3.85 25.04
N GLY A 11 5.09 -3.89 23.81
CA GLY A 11 5.96 -2.85 23.26
C GLY A 11 7.45 -3.06 23.54
N LEU A 12 7.85 -4.10 24.26
CA LEU A 12 9.25 -4.52 24.31
C LEU A 12 9.70 -4.99 22.91
N PRO A 13 10.74 -4.38 22.31
CA PRO A 13 11.31 -4.83 21.05
C PRO A 13 11.86 -6.26 21.12
N PHE A 14 11.79 -7.01 20.02
CA PHE A 14 12.22 -8.43 19.96
C PHE A 14 13.72 -8.60 20.25
N ASP A 15 14.55 -7.64 19.87
CA ASP A 15 16.00 -7.60 20.14
C ASP A 15 16.33 -7.35 21.62
N LYS A 16 15.36 -6.88 22.42
CA LYS A 16 15.50 -6.65 23.86
C LYS A 16 14.92 -7.78 24.71
N LEU A 17 14.53 -8.89 24.09
CA LEU A 17 14.11 -10.07 24.83
C LEU A 17 15.30 -10.65 25.61
N PRO A 18 15.07 -11.19 26.81
CA PRO A 18 16.11 -11.88 27.57
C PRO A 18 16.68 -13.09 26.83
N GLU A 19 17.96 -13.43 27.08
CA GLU A 19 18.66 -14.54 26.42
C GLU A 19 18.04 -15.93 26.73
N ASP A 20 17.38 -16.05 27.89
CA ASP A 20 16.68 -17.25 28.32
C ASP A 20 15.25 -17.34 27.77
N TRP A 21 14.76 -16.32 27.08
CA TRP A 21 13.44 -16.34 26.45
C TRP A 21 13.35 -17.49 25.42
N ARG A 22 12.18 -18.12 25.37
CA ARG A 22 11.85 -19.21 24.44
C ARG A 22 10.49 -18.97 23.84
N CYS A 23 10.31 -19.37 22.59
CA CYS A 23 9.04 -19.28 21.91
C CYS A 23 7.96 -20.07 22.70
N PRO A 24 6.87 -19.43 23.15
CA PRO A 24 5.82 -20.11 23.93
C PRO A 24 5.08 -21.20 23.12
N THR A 25 5.20 -21.18 21.79
CA THR A 25 4.56 -22.16 20.90
C THR A 25 5.43 -23.39 20.65
N CYS A 26 6.74 -23.23 20.46
CA CYS A 26 7.62 -24.32 20.00
C CYS A 26 8.93 -24.49 20.78
N GLY A 27 9.20 -23.64 21.77
CA GLY A 27 10.41 -23.70 22.59
C GLY A 27 11.71 -23.28 21.89
N ALA A 28 11.65 -22.78 20.64
CA ALA A 28 12.83 -22.30 19.94
C ALA A 28 13.44 -21.06 20.62
N ALA A 29 14.77 -20.94 20.57
CA ALA A 29 15.49 -19.78 21.07
C ALA A 29 15.31 -18.55 20.17
N GLN A 30 15.56 -17.35 20.71
CA GLN A 30 15.44 -16.07 20.00
C GLN A 30 16.20 -16.05 18.65
N GLY A 31 17.38 -16.67 18.59
CA GLY A 31 18.23 -16.71 17.39
C GLY A 31 17.65 -17.50 16.21
N PHE A 32 16.56 -18.26 16.39
CA PHE A 32 15.86 -18.94 15.30
C PHE A 32 14.87 -18.03 14.55
N PHE A 33 14.63 -16.81 15.05
CA PHE A 33 13.65 -15.89 14.49
C PHE A 33 14.30 -14.81 13.64
N VAL A 34 13.62 -14.45 12.55
CA VAL A 34 14.01 -13.35 11.66
C VAL A 34 12.88 -12.33 11.62
N SER A 35 13.19 -11.04 11.77
CA SER A 35 12.19 -9.98 11.64
C SER A 35 11.62 -9.96 10.22
N LYS A 36 10.31 -10.14 10.10
CA LYS A 36 9.58 -10.00 8.83
C LYS A 36 8.61 -8.83 8.95
N SER A 37 8.97 -7.68 8.39
CA SER A 37 8.04 -6.60 8.10
C SER A 37 7.44 -6.88 6.71
N VAL A 38 6.20 -7.35 6.66
CA VAL A 38 5.45 -7.41 5.41
C VAL A 38 4.76 -6.07 5.26
N GLU A 39 5.28 -5.20 4.40
CA GLU A 39 4.48 -4.10 3.90
C GLU A 39 3.38 -4.71 3.02
N ILE A 40 2.16 -4.73 3.52
CA ILE A 40 1.00 -5.11 2.74
C ILE A 40 0.77 -3.97 1.76
N ALA A 41 1.40 -4.05 0.59
CA ALA A 41 1.37 -3.05 -0.45
C ALA A 41 0.02 -3.06 -1.19
N GLY A 42 -1.08 -2.93 -0.43
CA GLY A 42 -2.45 -2.94 -0.95
C GLY A 42 -2.67 -1.87 -2.03
N PHE A 43 -1.94 -0.75 -1.97
CA PHE A 43 -1.97 0.28 -3.00
C PHE A 43 -1.12 -0.05 -4.24
N ALA A 44 -0.05 -0.83 -4.10
CA ALA A 44 0.81 -1.24 -5.21
C ALA A 44 0.19 -2.37 -6.04
N GLN A 45 -0.49 -3.33 -5.39
CA GLN A 45 -1.24 -4.39 -6.07
C GLN A 45 -2.44 -3.85 -6.87
N ASN A 46 -3.05 -2.76 -6.43
CA ASN A 46 -4.21 -2.16 -7.09
C ASN A 46 -3.87 -1.21 -8.26
N GLN A 47 -2.58 -1.05 -8.60
CA GLN A 47 -2.16 -0.20 -9.73
C GLN A 47 -2.74 -0.70 -11.07
N GLN A 48 -3.02 -1.99 -11.21
CA GLN A 48 -3.59 -2.60 -12.41
C GLN A 48 -5.13 -2.71 -12.37
N PHE A 49 -5.79 -2.23 -11.32
CA PHE A 49 -7.24 -2.29 -11.22
C PHE A 49 -7.91 -1.30 -12.20
N GLY A 50 -8.97 -1.73 -12.89
CA GLY A 50 -9.73 -0.90 -13.82
C GLY A 50 -9.06 -0.73 -15.20
N LEU A 51 -9.29 0.40 -15.84
CA LEU A 51 -8.88 0.66 -17.24
C LEU A 51 -7.52 1.36 -17.34
N GLY A 52 -6.56 1.01 -16.49
CA GLY A 52 -5.20 1.55 -16.55
C GLY A 52 -5.03 3.00 -16.08
N GLY A 53 -6.06 3.64 -15.52
CA GLY A 53 -5.96 5.01 -14.99
C GLY A 53 -5.14 5.14 -13.71
N ASN A 54 -4.92 4.03 -13.00
CA ASN A 54 -4.19 3.99 -11.73
C ASN A 54 -2.67 4.02 -11.90
N THR A 55 -2.15 3.67 -13.07
CA THR A 55 -0.70 3.74 -13.39
C THR A 55 -0.26 5.09 -13.94
N LEU A 56 -1.19 6.01 -14.19
CA LEU A 56 -0.90 7.33 -14.74
C LEU A 56 -0.29 8.25 -13.69
N THR A 57 0.69 9.05 -14.11
CA THR A 57 1.13 10.19 -13.30
C THR A 57 0.01 11.22 -13.16
N SER A 58 0.06 12.03 -12.11
CA SER A 58 -0.92 13.10 -11.87
C SER A 58 -1.02 14.07 -13.07
N GLY A 59 0.12 14.36 -13.72
CA GLY A 59 0.18 15.21 -14.92
C GLY A 59 -0.50 14.58 -16.13
N GLN A 60 -0.22 13.31 -16.43
CA GLN A 60 -0.88 12.59 -17.53
C GLN A 60 -2.40 12.51 -17.33
N LYS A 61 -2.85 12.23 -16.10
CA LYS A 61 -4.27 12.20 -15.76
C LYS A 61 -4.95 13.56 -15.97
N ALA A 62 -4.28 14.65 -15.58
CA ALA A 62 -4.79 16.00 -15.79
C ALA A 62 -4.92 16.33 -17.30
N VAL A 63 -3.93 15.98 -18.11
CA VAL A 63 -3.97 16.19 -19.56
C VAL A 63 -5.13 15.44 -20.21
N LEU A 64 -5.36 14.17 -19.83
CA LEU A 64 -6.49 13.39 -20.36
C LEU A 64 -7.85 14.02 -20.00
N ILE A 65 -8.02 14.45 -18.75
CA ILE A 65 -9.28 15.06 -18.28
C ILE A 65 -9.52 16.40 -19.00
N PHE A 66 -8.59 17.34 -18.90
CA PHE A 66 -8.80 18.68 -19.43
C PHE A 66 -8.73 18.73 -20.95
N GLY A 67 -7.87 17.91 -21.57
CA GLY A 67 -7.82 17.77 -23.03
C GLY A 67 -9.11 17.18 -23.59
N GLY A 68 -9.66 16.14 -22.94
CA GLY A 68 -10.94 15.55 -23.33
C GLY A 68 -12.12 16.52 -23.20
N LEU A 69 -12.19 17.24 -22.07
CA LEU A 69 -13.22 18.26 -21.85
C LEU A 69 -13.14 19.40 -22.87
N PHE A 70 -11.93 19.87 -23.19
CA PHE A 70 -11.72 20.92 -24.19
C PHE A 70 -12.11 20.44 -25.60
N LEU A 71 -11.68 19.25 -26.00
CA LEU A 71 -12.05 18.67 -27.29
C LEU A 71 -13.58 18.54 -27.41
N PHE A 72 -14.24 17.99 -26.39
CA PHE A 72 -15.69 17.87 -26.35
C PHE A 72 -16.36 19.24 -26.45
N PHE A 73 -15.87 20.23 -25.71
CA PHE A 73 -16.40 21.59 -25.77
C PHE A 73 -16.30 22.20 -27.18
N VAL A 74 -15.16 22.03 -27.85
CA VAL A 74 -14.97 22.52 -29.23
C VAL A 74 -15.89 21.78 -30.22
N LEU A 75 -16.01 20.45 -30.11
CA LEU A 75 -16.90 19.65 -30.96
C LEU A 75 -18.38 19.96 -30.69
N PHE A 76 -18.74 20.25 -29.44
CA PHE A 76 -20.08 20.70 -29.08
C PHE A 76 -20.39 22.05 -29.72
N LEU A 77 -19.44 23.00 -29.65
CA LEU A 77 -19.61 24.31 -30.28
C LEU A 77 -19.59 24.24 -31.82
N SER A 78 -18.88 23.29 -32.42
CA SER A 78 -18.86 23.16 -33.88
C SER A 78 -20.24 22.81 -34.46
N GLY A 79 -21.13 22.21 -33.66
CA GLY A 79 -22.53 21.98 -34.01
C GLY A 79 -23.31 23.26 -34.35
N TYR A 80 -22.96 24.40 -33.76
CA TYR A 80 -23.60 25.69 -34.09
C TYR A 80 -23.23 26.19 -35.50
N PHE A 81 -22.18 25.66 -36.12
CA PHE A 81 -21.74 26.03 -37.47
C PHE A 81 -22.31 25.10 -38.55
N LEU A 82 -23.07 24.07 -38.19
CA LEU A 82 -23.72 23.12 -39.10
C LEU A 82 -25.17 23.48 -39.43
N GLN A 83 -25.66 24.62 -38.95
CA GLN A 83 -26.98 25.19 -39.25
C GLN A 83 -26.85 26.29 -40.31
#